data_AF-A0A2Z6NLI1-F1
#
_entry.id   AF-A0A2Z6NLI1-F1
#
_cell.length_a   1.000
_cell.length_b   1.000
_cell.length_c   1.000
_cell.angle_alpha   90.00
_cell.angle_beta   90.00
_cell.angle_gamma   90.00
#
_symmetry.space_group_name_H-M   'P 1'
#
loop_
_entity.id
_entity.type
_entity.pdbx_description
1 polymer ?
#
loop_
_entity_poly.entity_id
_entity_poly.type
_entity_poly.pdbx_seq_one_letter_code
_entity_poly.pdbx_strand_id
1 'polypeptide(L)'
;MECFLVISLAIWSMLLMHVSTYNSSREPLCSRMFVFGDSLVDSGNNNKLHSIAKANYMPYGIDFLGDHPSPTGRFSNGKTVIDFLGDMLGIPLLPPFADITEQNIDISRGVNFASASSEILDETGGDMVIMF
;
A
#
# COMPACT_ATOMS: atom_id res chain seq x y z
N MET A 1 -19.87 26.44 43.04
CA MET A 1 -19.27 25.12 42.82
C MET A 1 -19.97 24.42 41.67
N GLU A 2 -21.30 24.41 41.66
CA GLU A 2 -22.13 23.88 40.56
C GLU A 2 -21.75 24.38 39.14
N CYS A 3 -21.56 25.69 38.95
CA CYS A 3 -21.22 26.22 37.62
C CYS A 3 -19.86 25.73 37.09
N PHE A 4 -18.87 25.54 37.97
CA PHE A 4 -17.55 25.04 37.58
C PHE A 4 -17.60 23.56 37.15
N LEU A 5 -18.42 22.75 37.84
CA LEU A 5 -18.63 21.35 37.49
C LEU A 5 -19.32 21.21 36.12
N VAL A 6 -20.35 22.02 35.87
CA VAL A 6 -21.09 22.01 34.59
C VAL A 6 -20.19 22.41 33.42
N ILE A 7 -19.36 23.45 33.59
CA ILE A 7 -18.42 23.90 32.54
C ILE A 7 -17.35 22.82 32.29
N SER A 8 -16.82 22.20 33.34
CA SER A 8 -15.82 21.13 33.21
C SER A 8 -16.37 19.91 32.46
N LEU A 9 -17.59 19.47 32.78
CA LEU A 9 -18.27 18.36 32.11
C LEU A 9 -18.57 18.69 30.64
N ALA A 10 -18.97 19.92 30.33
CA ALA A 10 -19.20 20.36 28.95
C ALA A 10 -17.91 20.29 28.11
N ILE A 11 -16.78 20.79 28.65
CA ILE A 11 -15.48 20.74 27.96
C ILE A 11 -15.05 19.29 27.72
N TRP A 12 -15.18 18.41 28.72
CA TRP A 12 -14.89 16.98 28.56
C TRP A 12 -15.76 16.31 27.49
N SER A 13 -17.05 16.63 27.45
CA SER A 13 -17.96 16.09 26.43
C SER A 13 -17.59 16.55 25.02
N MET A 14 -17.19 17.82 24.84
CA MET A 14 -16.74 18.36 23.55
C MET A 14 -15.40 17.76 23.12
N LEU A 15 -14.51 17.48 24.06
CA LEU A 15 -13.23 16.81 23.81
C LEU A 15 -13.45 15.34 23.38
N LEU A 16 -14.34 14.62 24.07
CA LEU A 16 -14.71 13.24 23.73
C LEU A 16 -15.38 13.14 22.35
N MET A 17 -16.21 14.12 21.98
CA MET A 17 -16.81 14.21 20.65
C MET A 17 -15.76 14.44 19.56
N HIS A 18 -14.79 15.34 19.79
CA HIS A 18 -13.68 15.58 18.84
C HIS A 18 -12.81 14.34 18.61
N VAL A 19 -12.49 13.59 19.67
CA VAL A 19 -11.73 12.33 19.58
C VAL A 19 -12.51 11.27 18.80
N SER A 20 -13.84 11.22 18.97
CA SER A 20 -14.71 10.28 18.24
C SER A 20 -14.84 10.63 16.76
N THR A 21 -14.91 11.93 16.42
CA THR A 21 -14.99 12.38 15.02
C THR A 21 -13.66 12.30 14.28
N TYR A 22 -12.52 12.40 14.97
CA TYR A 22 -11.20 12.19 14.35
C TYR A 22 -11.04 10.75 13.85
N ASN A 23 -11.66 9.79 14.55
CA ASN A 23 -11.67 8.37 14.16
C ASN A 23 -12.78 8.01 13.15
N SER A 24 -13.60 8.96 12.69
CA SER A 24 -14.46 8.73 11.53
C SER A 24 -13.58 8.66 10.29
N SER A 25 -13.14 7.43 10.03
CA SER A 25 -12.57 6.96 8.78
C SER A 25 -13.33 7.57 7.62
N ARG A 26 -12.61 8.24 6.71
CA ARG A 26 -13.15 8.59 5.40
C ARG A 26 -13.69 7.29 4.80
N GLU A 27 -14.99 7.24 4.54
CA GLU A 27 -15.59 6.14 3.80
C GLU A 27 -14.76 5.93 2.52
N PRO A 28 -14.20 4.73 2.31
CA PRO A 28 -13.30 4.50 1.19
C PRO A 28 -14.04 4.79 -0.12
N LEU A 29 -13.50 5.70 -0.92
CA LEU A 29 -14.07 6.09 -2.22
C LEU A 29 -14.14 4.90 -3.19
N CYS A 30 -13.32 3.87 -2.94
CA CYS A 30 -13.36 2.60 -3.63
C CYS A 30 -13.09 1.45 -2.63
N SER A 31 -13.86 0.37 -2.71
CA SER A 31 -13.70 -0.76 -1.80
C SER A 31 -12.48 -1.64 -2.11
N ARG A 32 -11.98 -1.64 -3.36
CA ARG A 32 -10.90 -2.54 -3.82
C ARG A 32 -10.10 -1.95 -4.97
N MET A 33 -8.81 -2.29 -5.06
CA MET A 33 -7.94 -1.86 -6.15
C MET A 33 -7.11 -3.03 -6.68
N PHE A 34 -7.09 -3.21 -8.00
CA PHE A 34 -6.26 -4.19 -8.67
C PHE A 34 -5.27 -3.46 -9.57
N VAL A 35 -3.99 -3.77 -9.43
CA VAL A 35 -2.91 -2.98 -10.05
C VAL A 35 -2.20 -3.84 -11.08
N PHE A 36 -2.07 -3.31 -12.28
CA PHE A 36 -1.34 -3.92 -13.39
C PHE A 36 -0.38 -2.88 -13.95
N GLY A 37 0.78 -3.32 -14.42
CA GLY A 37 1.80 -2.43 -14.97
C GLY A 37 3.20 -2.96 -14.76
N ASP A 38 4.17 -2.05 -14.82
CA ASP A 38 5.59 -2.34 -14.78
C ASP A 38 6.23 -1.96 -13.43
N SER A 39 7.53 -1.64 -13.45
CA SER A 39 8.32 -1.26 -12.28
C SER A 39 7.78 -0.02 -11.56
N LEU A 40 7.07 0.88 -12.25
CA LEU A 40 6.52 2.09 -11.65
C LEU A 40 5.45 1.80 -10.61
N VAL A 41 4.83 0.63 -10.68
CA VAL A 41 3.75 0.21 -9.79
C VAL A 41 3.96 -1.17 -9.18
N ASP A 42 5.06 -1.87 -9.48
CA ASP A 42 5.42 -3.15 -8.85
C ASP A 42 5.68 -2.98 -7.33
N SER A 43 5.02 -3.81 -6.52
CA SER A 43 5.15 -3.83 -5.06
C SER A 43 6.07 -4.92 -4.53
N GLY A 44 6.72 -5.70 -5.40
CA GLY A 44 7.70 -6.73 -5.06
C GLY A 44 7.53 -8.07 -5.78
N ASN A 45 6.63 -8.15 -6.76
CA ASN A 45 6.40 -9.36 -7.55
C ASN A 45 7.68 -9.88 -8.20
N ASN A 46 8.47 -8.97 -8.80
CA ASN A 46 9.68 -9.36 -9.52
C ASN A 46 10.76 -10.03 -8.67
N ASN A 47 10.75 -9.83 -7.35
CA ASN A 47 11.74 -10.45 -6.48
C ASN A 47 11.63 -11.99 -6.51
N LYS A 48 10.42 -12.50 -6.77
CA LYS A 48 10.08 -13.93 -6.87
C LYS A 48 10.21 -14.49 -8.30
N LEU A 49 10.33 -13.63 -9.30
CA LEU A 49 10.50 -14.04 -10.70
C LEU A 49 11.97 -14.32 -11.04
N HIS A 50 12.19 -15.13 -12.07
CA HIS A 50 13.51 -15.31 -12.69
C HIS A 50 13.81 -14.12 -13.62
N SER A 51 13.98 -12.94 -13.02
CA SER A 51 14.22 -11.67 -13.72
C SER A 51 15.48 -10.96 -13.19
N ILE A 52 16.12 -10.18 -14.05
CA ILE A 52 17.20 -9.25 -13.67
C ILE A 52 16.66 -7.96 -13.03
N ALA A 53 15.41 -7.60 -13.30
CA ALA A 53 14.77 -6.42 -12.75
C ALA A 53 14.26 -6.75 -11.35
N LYS A 54 15.10 -6.57 -10.32
CA LYS A 54 14.75 -6.80 -8.91
C LYS A 54 14.94 -5.54 -8.07
N ALA A 55 14.12 -5.40 -7.04
CA ALA A 55 14.18 -4.30 -6.08
C ALA A 55 14.30 -4.82 -4.64
N ASN A 56 15.10 -5.88 -4.45
CA ASN A 56 15.37 -6.55 -3.18
C ASN A 56 16.71 -6.12 -2.54
N TYR A 57 17.22 -4.94 -2.89
CA TYR A 57 18.47 -4.39 -2.36
C TYR A 57 18.36 -2.88 -2.13
N MET A 58 19.24 -2.32 -1.29
CA MET A 58 19.28 -0.89 -1.02
C MET A 58 19.71 -0.10 -2.28
N PRO A 59 19.15 1.09 -2.56
CA PRO A 59 18.40 1.95 -1.65
C PRO A 59 16.88 1.75 -1.66
N TYR A 60 16.36 0.76 -2.38
CA TYR A 60 14.92 0.54 -2.43
C TYR A 60 14.35 0.30 -1.03
N GLY A 61 13.25 0.98 -0.71
CA GLY A 61 12.64 0.90 0.62
C GLY A 61 13.31 1.72 1.74
N ILE A 62 14.37 2.50 1.47
CA ILE A 62 15.05 3.30 2.51
C ILE A 62 14.15 4.33 3.21
N ASP A 63 13.16 4.87 2.50
CA ASP A 63 12.19 5.85 2.98
C ASP A 63 10.81 5.20 3.26
N PHE A 64 10.72 3.87 3.20
CA PHE A 64 9.46 3.14 3.45
C PHE A 64 9.22 2.99 4.95
N LEU A 65 7.99 3.28 5.38
CA LEU A 65 7.60 3.38 6.80
C LEU A 65 8.07 2.17 7.63
N GLY A 66 8.86 2.42 8.68
CA GLY A 66 9.33 1.41 9.64
C GLY A 66 10.54 1.90 10.45
N ASP A 67 10.81 1.26 11.60
CA ASP A 67 11.98 1.59 12.45
C ASP A 67 13.31 1.13 11.83
N HIS A 68 13.25 0.21 10.86
CA HIS A 68 14.41 -0.36 10.18
C HIS A 68 14.22 -0.34 8.65
N PRO A 69 15.05 0.41 7.92
CA PRO A 69 15.04 0.40 6.46
C PRO A 69 15.28 -1.00 5.91
N SER A 70 14.42 -1.47 5.00
CA SER A 70 14.58 -2.75 4.33
C SER A 70 14.05 -2.70 2.89
N PRO A 71 14.63 -3.48 1.95
CA PRO A 71 14.12 -3.55 0.60
C PRO A 71 12.69 -4.06 0.55
N THR A 72 11.80 -3.27 -0.04
CA THR A 72 10.36 -3.58 -0.11
C THR A 72 9.95 -4.27 -1.39
N GLY A 73 10.82 -4.33 -2.40
CA GLY A 73 10.46 -4.77 -3.75
C GLY A 73 9.82 -3.71 -4.63
N ARG A 74 9.61 -2.49 -4.11
CA ARG A 74 9.23 -1.33 -4.93
C ARG A 74 10.46 -0.72 -5.57
N PHE A 75 10.38 -0.33 -6.84
CA PHE A 75 11.44 0.39 -7.55
C PHE A 75 11.48 1.88 -7.16
N SER A 76 11.43 2.15 -5.85
CA SER A 76 11.44 3.46 -5.22
C SER A 76 12.07 3.35 -3.84
N ASN A 77 12.58 4.45 -3.31
CA ASN A 77 13.00 4.52 -1.91
C ASN A 77 11.83 4.28 -0.95
N GLY A 78 10.60 4.60 -1.35
CA GLY A 78 9.44 4.55 -0.48
C GLY A 78 8.21 4.06 -1.23
N LYS A 79 7.07 4.70 -0.95
CA LYS A 79 5.81 4.44 -1.63
C LYS A 79 5.93 4.76 -3.13
N THR A 80 5.26 3.96 -3.95
CA THR A 80 5.02 4.22 -5.38
C THR A 80 3.79 5.10 -5.56
N VAL A 81 3.54 5.57 -6.79
CA VAL A 81 2.34 6.37 -7.11
C VAL A 81 1.05 5.63 -6.74
N ILE A 82 1.02 4.30 -6.87
CA ILE A 82 -0.19 3.52 -6.60
C ILE A 82 -0.43 3.34 -5.10
N ASP A 83 0.62 3.34 -4.28
CA ASP A 83 0.48 3.32 -2.82
C ASP A 83 -0.12 4.65 -2.32
N PHE A 84 0.32 5.79 -2.86
CA PHE A 84 -0.28 7.09 -2.54
C PHE A 84 -1.74 7.18 -3.00
N LEU A 85 -2.08 6.60 -4.16
CA LEU A 85 -3.47 6.50 -4.59
C LEU A 85 -4.28 5.63 -3.61
N GLY A 86 -3.72 4.51 -3.16
CA GLY A 86 -4.32 3.66 -2.12
C GLY A 86 -4.62 4.44 -0.83
N ASP A 87 -3.64 5.20 -0.32
CA ASP A 87 -3.81 6.04 0.85
C ASP A 87 -4.98 7.05 0.67
N MET A 88 -5.05 7.70 -0.51
CA MET A 88 -6.12 8.66 -0.83
C MET A 88 -7.51 8.01 -0.91
N LEU A 89 -7.57 6.76 -1.38
CA LEU A 89 -8.81 5.98 -1.51
C LEU A 89 -9.20 5.23 -0.23
N GLY A 90 -8.35 5.25 0.82
CA GLY A 90 -8.55 4.48 2.04
C GLY A 90 -8.31 2.98 1.88
N ILE A 91 -7.51 2.59 0.87
CA ILE A 91 -7.13 1.21 0.58
C ILE A 91 -5.75 0.94 1.20
N PRO A 92 -5.55 -0.17 1.93
CA PRO A 92 -4.25 -0.51 2.49
C PRO A 92 -3.23 -0.81 1.38
N LEU A 93 -1.95 -0.90 1.73
CA LEU A 93 -0.92 -1.35 0.80
C LEU A 93 -1.31 -2.70 0.21
N LEU A 94 -1.29 -2.79 -1.11
CA LEU A 94 -1.68 -4.00 -1.82
C LEU A 94 -0.53 -5.01 -1.79
N PRO A 95 -0.80 -6.28 -1.45
CA PRO A 95 0.21 -7.33 -1.48
C PRO A 95 0.62 -7.62 -2.93
N PRO A 96 1.90 -8.00 -3.17
CA PRO A 96 2.32 -8.55 -4.45
C PRO A 96 1.62 -9.90 -4.67
N PHE A 97 1.12 -10.13 -5.88
CA PHE A 97 0.49 -11.38 -6.27
C PHE A 97 1.39 -12.60 -6.03
N ALA A 98 2.70 -12.45 -6.26
CA ALA A 98 3.69 -13.51 -6.09
C ALA A 98 3.73 -14.10 -4.67
N ASP A 99 3.28 -13.37 -3.64
CA ASP A 99 3.30 -13.83 -2.25
C ASP A 99 1.99 -14.51 -1.81
N ILE A 100 0.90 -14.39 -2.57
CA ILE A 100 -0.44 -14.85 -2.15
C ILE A 100 -0.47 -16.34 -1.88
N THR A 101 0.10 -17.14 -2.80
CA THR A 101 0.06 -18.60 -2.73
C THR A 101 0.91 -19.16 -1.59
N GLU A 102 1.97 -18.46 -1.21
CA GLU A 102 2.86 -18.90 -0.13
C GLU A 102 2.33 -18.52 1.26
N GLN A 103 1.59 -17.41 1.36
CA GLN A 103 1.30 -16.76 2.64
C GLN A 103 -0.21 -16.67 2.98
N ASN A 104 -1.12 -17.22 2.17
CA ASN A 104 -2.57 -17.12 2.35
C ASN A 104 -3.04 -15.67 2.59
N ILE A 105 -2.53 -14.74 1.77
CA ILE A 105 -2.77 -13.31 1.94
C ILE A 105 -4.22 -12.98 1.55
N ASP A 106 -4.91 -12.20 2.39
CA ASP A 106 -6.23 -11.68 2.07
C ASP A 106 -6.15 -10.63 0.95
N ILE A 107 -6.77 -10.95 -0.18
CA ILE A 107 -6.91 -10.08 -1.35
C ILE A 107 -8.30 -9.46 -1.49
N SER A 108 -9.14 -9.56 -0.45
CA SER A 108 -10.50 -8.99 -0.43
C SER A 108 -10.52 -7.49 -0.72
N ARG A 109 -9.42 -6.79 -0.45
CA ARG A 109 -9.23 -5.35 -0.68
C ARG A 109 -8.41 -5.01 -1.93
N GLY A 110 -7.96 -6.02 -2.67
CA GLY A 110 -7.13 -5.84 -3.85
C GLY A 110 -5.81 -6.61 -3.81
N VAL A 111 -5.11 -6.57 -4.95
CA VAL A 111 -3.80 -7.20 -5.16
C VAL A 111 -3.04 -6.43 -6.24
N ASN A 112 -1.71 -6.47 -6.14
CA ASN A 112 -0.82 -5.94 -7.15
C ASN A 112 -0.25 -7.07 -8.04
N PHE A 113 -0.54 -7.00 -9.33
CA PHE A 113 -0.12 -7.92 -10.38
C PHE A 113 1.01 -7.38 -11.26
N ALA A 114 1.46 -6.15 -10.99
CA ALA A 114 2.49 -5.50 -11.79
C ALA A 114 3.83 -6.25 -11.73
N SER A 115 4.58 -6.22 -12.82
CA SER A 115 5.88 -6.89 -12.92
C SER A 115 6.87 -5.95 -13.59
N ALA A 116 7.98 -5.64 -12.94
CA ALA A 116 9.00 -4.80 -13.55
C ALA A 116 9.48 -5.32 -14.91
N SER A 117 9.66 -4.36 -15.83
CA SER A 117 9.97 -4.58 -17.24
C SER A 117 8.91 -5.36 -18.03
N SER A 118 7.68 -5.49 -17.49
CA SER A 118 6.60 -6.08 -18.27
C SER A 118 6.22 -5.19 -19.45
N GLU A 119 6.13 -5.79 -20.63
CA GLU A 119 5.66 -5.12 -21.83
C GLU A 119 4.28 -5.64 -22.26
N ILE A 120 3.66 -4.94 -23.21
CA ILE A 120 2.34 -5.31 -23.75
C ILE A 120 2.45 -6.45 -24.77
N LEU A 121 3.58 -6.53 -25.49
CA LEU A 121 3.82 -7.52 -26.55
C LEU A 121 4.76 -8.62 -26.05
N ASP A 122 4.41 -9.87 -26.29
CA ASP A 122 5.24 -11.04 -25.93
C ASP A 122 6.63 -10.99 -26.59
N GLU A 123 6.67 -10.43 -27.81
CA GLU A 123 7.86 -10.33 -28.66
C GLU A 123 8.98 -9.49 -28.04
N THR A 124 8.60 -8.51 -27.22
CA THR A 124 9.53 -7.58 -26.57
C THR A 124 9.63 -7.80 -25.06
N GLY A 125 8.62 -8.41 -24.43
CA GLY A 125 8.60 -8.72 -23.01
C GLY A 125 9.39 -9.96 -22.58
N GLY A 126 9.51 -10.99 -23.43
CA GLY A 126 10.14 -12.25 -23.03
C GLY A 126 9.50 -12.84 -21.76
N ASP A 127 10.31 -13.18 -20.75
CA ASP A 127 9.83 -13.69 -19.44
C ASP A 127 9.26 -12.59 -18.52
N MET A 128 9.22 -11.33 -18.98
CA MET A 128 8.78 -10.17 -18.20
C MET A 128 7.30 -9.91 -18.50
N VAL A 129 6.43 -10.54 -17.72
CA VAL A 129 4.98 -10.54 -17.92
C VAL A 129 4.25 -10.06 -16.68
N ILE A 130 3.12 -9.37 -16.88
CA ILE A 130 2.18 -9.05 -15.80
C ILE A 130 1.66 -10.38 -15.25
N MET A 131 1.67 -10.55 -13.93
CA MET A 131 1.24 -11.79 -13.29
C MET A 131 -0.30 -11.78 -13.23
N PHE A 132 -1.03 -12.55 -14.03
CA PHE A 132 -2.49 -12.67 -13.91
C PHE A 132 -2.96 -14.11 -14.13
#